data_AF-A0A6L7XMT7-F1
#
_entry.id   AF-A0A6L7XMT7-F1
#
_cell.length_a   1.000
_cell.length_b   1.000
_cell.length_c   1.000
_cell.angle_alpha   90.00
_cell.angle_beta   90.00
_cell.angle_gamma   90.00
#
_symmetry.space_group_name_H-M   'P 1'
#
loop_
_entity.id
_entity.type
_entity.pdbx_description
1 polymer ?
#
loop_
_entity_poly.entity_id
_entity_poly.type
_entity_poly.pdbx_seq_one_letter_code
_entity_poly.pdbx_strand_id
1 'polypeptide(L)'
;DIRETFARMAMNDEETVALVAGGHTFGKCHGAGDEALVGPEPEGAEIAQQSLGWANGHGTGKGGDTITSGIEGAWTTNPVQWDNGYFDVLFGYDWELTKSPAGAHQWIPAGGAGADTVPDAHDPSKRHAPIMTTADMAMRMDPAYEPISRRFHANPDEFKDAFARAWFKMTHRDMGPKVRYLGALVPDEDLIWQDPVPAVDHALIDDDDADSLKAKILASGLSVSELVSAAWASASTFRGSDLRGGANGARVRLAPQKDWEVNQPDQLARVLGTLEGIQKEFNGSAAGGKQVSLADLVVLGGCAGVEQAARNAGHEATVPFSPGRTDASQEQTDEHSFAVLEPAADAFRNYLKESYAVSAEELMVNRAQLLTLTAPEMTALVGGMRVLGTNVGGSTQGVFTDRAGSLTNDFFVNLLDMGTTWAATSDDQDEFEGRDRATGELKWTGTRVDLIFGSNSELRALAEVYGCADSGAKFVNDFVAAWTKVMNLGRYDLA
;
A
#
# COMPACT_ATOMS: atom_id res chain seq x y z
N ASP A 1 18.19 12.02 -8.17
CA ASP A 1 17.51 10.99 -8.99
C ASP A 1 17.64 9.60 -8.40
N ILE A 2 18.76 8.88 -8.59
CA ILE A 2 18.91 7.48 -8.12
C ILE A 2 18.45 7.29 -6.66
N ARG A 3 18.98 8.08 -5.73
CA ARG A 3 18.63 8.01 -4.31
C ARG A 3 17.13 8.18 -4.06
N GLU A 4 16.53 9.17 -4.72
CA GLU A 4 15.13 9.51 -4.54
C GLU A 4 14.20 8.44 -5.12
N THR A 5 14.50 7.95 -6.32
CA THR A 5 13.67 6.92 -6.96
C THR A 5 13.78 5.58 -6.22
N PHE A 6 14.97 5.18 -5.79
CA PHE A 6 15.16 3.97 -4.99
C PHE A 6 14.51 4.09 -3.61
N ALA A 7 14.59 5.25 -2.95
CA ALA A 7 13.88 5.50 -1.69
C ALA A 7 12.36 5.38 -1.85
N ARG A 8 11.79 5.92 -2.94
CA ARG A 8 10.37 5.74 -3.30
C ARG A 8 10.00 4.29 -3.63
N MET A 9 10.99 3.45 -3.92
CA MET A 9 10.88 2.01 -4.10
C MET A 9 11.30 1.21 -2.85
N ALA A 10 11.37 1.87 -1.68
CA ALA A 10 11.74 1.27 -0.40
C ALA A 10 13.15 0.67 -0.33
N MET A 11 14.10 1.22 -1.10
CA MET A 11 15.52 0.85 -1.05
C MET A 11 16.34 2.01 -0.48
N ASN A 12 17.15 1.73 0.55
CA ASN A 12 18.08 2.70 1.11
C ASN A 12 19.38 2.79 0.27
N ASP A 13 20.32 3.65 0.69
CA ASP A 13 21.58 3.85 -0.05
C ASP A 13 22.42 2.57 -0.16
N GLU A 14 22.50 1.74 0.88
CA GLU A 14 23.26 0.48 0.85
C GLU A 14 22.64 -0.53 -0.12
N GLU A 15 21.32 -0.72 -0.02
CA GLU A 15 20.56 -1.61 -0.91
C GLU A 15 20.64 -1.12 -2.37
N THR A 16 20.65 0.20 -2.58
CA THR A 16 20.78 0.81 -3.90
C THR A 16 22.14 0.52 -4.53
N VAL A 17 23.24 0.79 -3.80
CA VAL A 17 24.59 0.47 -4.30
C VAL A 17 24.72 -1.03 -4.56
N ALA A 18 24.21 -1.88 -3.65
CA ALA A 18 24.27 -3.32 -3.81
C ALA A 18 23.50 -3.82 -5.04
N LEU A 19 22.29 -3.32 -5.28
CA LEU A 19 21.47 -3.69 -6.45
C LEU A 19 22.08 -3.23 -7.77
N VAL A 20 22.56 -1.99 -7.85
CA VAL A 20 23.16 -1.44 -9.07
C VAL A 20 24.45 -2.19 -9.40
N ALA A 21 25.39 -2.26 -8.44
CA ALA A 21 26.65 -2.93 -8.66
C ALA A 21 26.46 -4.44 -8.90
N GLY A 22 25.58 -5.09 -8.14
CA GLY A 22 25.34 -6.54 -8.25
C GLY A 22 24.64 -6.93 -9.55
N GLY A 23 23.70 -6.11 -10.03
CA GLY A 23 23.08 -6.27 -11.34
C GLY A 23 24.09 -6.07 -12.47
N HIS A 24 24.84 -4.97 -12.43
CA HIS A 24 25.82 -4.62 -13.47
C HIS A 24 27.14 -5.39 -13.38
N THR A 25 27.32 -6.29 -12.41
CA THR A 25 28.34 -7.36 -12.49
C THR A 25 28.09 -8.28 -13.70
N PHE A 26 26.84 -8.37 -14.18
CA PHE A 26 26.44 -9.28 -15.25
C PHE A 26 26.02 -8.56 -16.53
N GLY A 27 26.22 -9.23 -17.66
CA GLY A 27 25.65 -8.86 -18.95
C GLY A 27 26.26 -7.60 -19.57
N LYS A 28 25.45 -6.93 -20.40
CA LYS A 28 25.86 -5.73 -21.16
C LYS A 28 24.65 -4.89 -21.55
N CYS A 29 24.91 -3.64 -21.95
CA CYS A 29 23.97 -2.80 -22.67
C CYS A 29 23.97 -3.11 -24.19
N HIS A 30 22.94 -2.65 -24.91
CA HIS A 30 22.79 -2.86 -26.35
C HIS A 30 22.39 -1.56 -27.08
N GLY A 31 23.24 -1.12 -28.01
CA GLY A 31 23.20 0.14 -28.72
C GLY A 31 24.10 0.11 -29.96
N ALA A 32 24.06 -1.00 -30.71
CA ALA A 32 24.96 -1.27 -31.83
C ALA A 32 24.83 -0.29 -33.03
N GLY A 33 23.72 0.45 -33.11
CA GLY A 33 23.45 1.36 -34.22
C GLY A 33 22.31 2.35 -33.95
N ASP A 34 21.82 2.99 -35.00
CA ASP A 34 20.81 4.04 -34.94
C ASP A 34 19.47 3.55 -34.35
N GLU A 35 19.03 4.16 -33.26
CA GLU A 35 17.76 3.87 -32.58
C GLU A 35 16.54 4.09 -33.49
N ALA A 36 16.65 4.93 -34.53
CA ALA A 36 15.56 5.14 -35.49
C ALA A 36 15.22 3.88 -36.31
N LEU A 37 16.06 2.85 -36.25
CA LEU A 37 15.82 1.54 -36.88
C LEU A 37 15.03 0.57 -35.99
N VAL A 38 14.74 0.94 -34.74
CA VAL A 38 13.92 0.15 -33.83
C VAL A 38 12.45 0.49 -34.08
N GLY A 39 11.67 -0.51 -34.48
CA GLY A 39 10.24 -0.39 -34.74
C GLY A 39 9.40 -0.20 -33.46
N PRO A 40 8.07 -0.11 -33.61
CA PRO A 40 7.15 0.09 -32.49
C PRO A 40 7.29 -0.95 -31.38
N GLU A 41 7.01 -0.52 -30.16
CA GLU A 41 6.83 -1.38 -28.98
C GLU A 41 5.69 -2.40 -29.17
N PRO A 42 5.58 -3.44 -28.31
CA PRO A 42 4.64 -4.55 -28.53
C PRO A 42 3.18 -4.16 -28.80
N GLU A 43 2.63 -3.14 -28.12
CA GLU A 43 1.24 -2.69 -28.31
C GLU A 43 1.05 -1.85 -29.59
N GLY A 44 2.10 -1.21 -30.08
CA GLY A 44 2.12 -0.48 -31.34
C GLY A 44 2.55 -1.33 -32.55
N ALA A 45 2.95 -2.59 -32.31
CA ALA A 45 3.48 -3.47 -33.34
C ALA A 45 2.38 -4.16 -34.15
N GLU A 46 2.74 -4.57 -35.37
CA GLU A 46 1.86 -5.35 -36.24
C GLU A 46 1.49 -6.70 -35.60
N ILE A 47 0.24 -7.14 -35.78
CA ILE A 47 -0.27 -8.42 -35.25
C ILE A 47 0.61 -9.63 -35.62
N ALA A 48 1.32 -9.56 -36.74
CA ALA A 48 2.26 -10.59 -37.19
C ALA A 48 3.45 -10.79 -36.25
N GLN A 49 3.77 -9.82 -35.39
CA GLN A 49 4.82 -9.90 -34.37
C GLN A 49 4.39 -10.71 -33.13
N GLN A 50 3.12 -11.09 -33.02
CA GLN A 50 2.61 -11.98 -31.94
C GLN A 50 3.00 -11.49 -30.53
N SER A 51 2.65 -10.23 -30.24
CA SER A 51 2.95 -9.56 -28.96
C SER A 51 4.44 -9.34 -28.67
N LEU A 52 5.30 -9.49 -29.69
CA LEU A 52 6.64 -8.93 -29.68
C LEU A 52 6.63 -7.51 -30.25
N GLY A 53 7.70 -6.76 -30.01
CA GLY A 53 7.90 -5.41 -30.51
C GLY A 53 9.39 -5.08 -30.65
N TRP A 54 9.70 -3.81 -30.88
CA TRP A 54 11.06 -3.31 -31.07
C TRP A 54 11.83 -4.05 -32.18
N ALA A 55 11.12 -4.40 -33.26
CA ALA A 55 11.72 -5.05 -34.41
C ALA A 55 12.84 -4.17 -34.98
N ASN A 56 14.06 -4.68 -34.98
CA ASN A 56 15.26 -3.90 -35.25
C ASN A 56 15.72 -4.09 -36.71
N GLY A 57 15.76 -2.99 -37.47
CA GLY A 57 16.24 -2.95 -38.86
C GLY A 57 17.76 -2.84 -39.02
N HIS A 58 18.53 -2.72 -37.93
CA HIS A 58 19.98 -2.63 -37.96
C HIS A 58 20.62 -4.00 -38.17
N GLY A 59 21.38 -4.17 -39.25
CA GLY A 59 22.10 -5.43 -39.54
C GLY A 59 21.17 -6.64 -39.55
N THR A 60 21.45 -7.63 -38.69
CA THR A 60 20.60 -8.82 -38.48
C THR A 60 19.42 -8.58 -37.53
N GLY A 61 19.37 -7.43 -36.86
CA GLY A 61 18.36 -7.05 -35.89
C GLY A 61 18.52 -7.69 -34.50
N LYS A 62 19.57 -8.49 -34.29
CA LYS A 62 19.78 -9.27 -33.05
C LYS A 62 21.26 -9.64 -32.86
N GLY A 63 21.59 -10.25 -31.74
CA GLY A 63 22.97 -10.65 -31.41
C GLY A 63 23.90 -9.43 -31.38
N GLY A 64 24.97 -9.44 -32.19
CA GLY A 64 25.92 -8.33 -32.29
C GLY A 64 25.31 -7.02 -32.80
N ASP A 65 24.15 -7.07 -33.45
CA ASP A 65 23.45 -5.90 -34.00
C ASP A 65 22.29 -5.43 -33.10
N THR A 66 22.18 -5.94 -31.88
CA THR A 66 21.07 -5.64 -30.97
C THR A 66 21.08 -4.17 -30.54
N ILE A 67 19.90 -3.55 -30.51
CA ILE A 67 19.67 -2.22 -29.95
C ILE A 67 18.55 -2.35 -28.92
N THR A 68 18.75 -1.78 -27.73
CA THR A 68 17.76 -1.76 -26.65
C THR A 68 17.76 -0.41 -25.95
N SER A 69 18.80 -0.11 -25.18
CA SER A 69 18.92 1.17 -24.46
C SER A 69 19.65 2.25 -25.23
N GLY A 70 20.31 1.90 -26.34
CA GLY A 70 21.21 2.79 -27.08
C GLY A 70 22.60 2.91 -26.47
N ILE A 71 22.80 2.50 -25.22
CA ILE A 71 24.13 2.37 -24.60
C ILE A 71 24.76 1.06 -25.08
N GLU A 72 26.08 1.03 -25.31
CA GLU A 72 26.76 -0.15 -25.86
C GLU A 72 27.99 -0.53 -25.03
N GLY A 73 28.07 -1.80 -24.64
CA GLY A 73 29.23 -2.39 -23.97
C GLY A 73 28.87 -3.07 -22.64
N ALA A 74 29.83 -3.81 -22.09
CA ALA A 74 29.71 -4.50 -20.81
C ALA A 74 30.51 -3.78 -19.72
N TRP A 75 30.12 -3.96 -18.47
CA TRP A 75 30.79 -3.36 -17.32
C TRP A 75 32.03 -4.14 -16.87
N THR A 76 31.98 -5.47 -16.93
CA THR A 76 33.00 -6.35 -16.34
C THR A 76 33.79 -7.14 -17.38
N THR A 77 34.96 -7.63 -17.00
CA THR A 77 35.79 -8.50 -17.84
C THR A 77 35.25 -9.92 -17.95
N ASN A 78 34.37 -10.34 -17.01
CA ASN A 78 33.67 -11.63 -17.02
C ASN A 78 32.14 -11.44 -16.93
N PRO A 79 31.44 -10.98 -17.98
CA PRO A 79 30.01 -10.61 -17.91
C PRO A 79 29.03 -11.73 -17.55
N VAL A 80 29.48 -12.98 -17.45
CA VAL A 80 28.65 -14.16 -17.19
C VAL A 80 29.02 -14.88 -15.89
N GLN A 81 29.84 -14.25 -15.05
CA GLN A 81 30.31 -14.82 -13.80
C GLN A 81 30.14 -13.82 -12.66
N TRP A 82 29.67 -14.29 -11.50
CA TRP A 82 29.69 -13.47 -10.29
C TRP A 82 31.13 -13.29 -9.82
N ASP A 83 31.57 -12.05 -9.77
CA ASP A 83 32.82 -11.60 -9.17
C ASP A 83 32.67 -10.15 -8.67
N ASN A 84 33.77 -9.54 -8.22
CA ASN A 84 33.79 -8.13 -7.79
C ASN A 84 34.23 -7.18 -8.91
N GLY A 85 34.21 -7.65 -10.16
CA GLY A 85 34.80 -6.98 -11.32
C GLY A 85 34.17 -5.61 -11.61
N TYR A 86 32.90 -5.40 -11.27
CA TYR A 86 32.24 -4.09 -11.39
C TYR A 86 33.01 -3.01 -10.61
N PHE A 87 33.34 -3.26 -9.34
CA PHE A 87 34.06 -2.28 -8.52
C PHE A 87 35.54 -2.18 -8.91
N ASP A 88 36.17 -3.29 -9.31
CA ASP A 88 37.54 -3.28 -9.85
C ASP A 88 37.65 -2.36 -11.06
N VAL A 89 36.69 -2.42 -11.98
CA VAL A 89 36.61 -1.53 -13.14
C VAL A 89 36.29 -0.10 -12.72
N LEU A 90 35.24 0.10 -11.89
CA LEU A 90 34.77 1.43 -11.50
C LEU A 90 35.85 2.28 -10.83
N PHE A 91 36.65 1.68 -9.93
CA PHE A 91 37.72 2.37 -9.20
C PHE A 91 39.11 2.19 -9.80
N GLY A 92 39.33 1.20 -10.67
CA GLY A 92 40.64 0.91 -11.27
C GLY A 92 41.03 1.81 -12.44
N TYR A 93 40.07 2.56 -13.01
CA TYR A 93 40.31 3.46 -14.13
C TYR A 93 39.92 4.91 -13.82
N ASP A 94 40.53 5.84 -14.54
CA ASP A 94 39.95 7.16 -14.75
C ASP A 94 38.99 7.09 -15.94
N TRP A 95 37.97 7.95 -15.97
CA TRP A 95 36.86 7.86 -16.92
C TRP A 95 36.73 9.10 -17.78
N GLU A 96 36.46 8.91 -19.06
CA GLU A 96 36.13 9.99 -20.01
C GLU A 96 34.76 9.75 -20.64
N LEU A 97 34.01 10.85 -20.83
CA LEU A 97 32.70 10.81 -21.47
C LEU A 97 32.87 10.58 -22.97
N THR A 98 32.12 9.63 -23.51
CA THR A 98 32.08 9.31 -24.94
C THR A 98 30.63 9.11 -25.41
N LYS A 99 30.48 8.70 -26.68
CA LYS A 99 29.19 8.31 -27.26
C LYS A 99 29.21 6.85 -27.72
N SER A 100 28.11 6.15 -27.50
CA SER A 100 27.84 4.84 -28.09
C SER A 100 27.72 4.91 -29.62
N PRO A 101 27.70 3.77 -30.34
CA PRO A 101 27.36 3.74 -31.77
C PRO A 101 25.97 4.34 -32.08
N ALA A 102 25.02 4.23 -31.15
CA ALA A 102 23.70 4.87 -31.23
C ALA A 102 23.72 6.39 -30.91
N GLY A 103 24.84 6.91 -30.41
CA GLY A 103 25.00 8.32 -30.05
C GLY A 103 24.65 8.66 -28.59
N ALA A 104 24.31 7.67 -27.77
CA ALA A 104 24.00 7.83 -26.35
C ALA A 104 25.27 8.16 -25.54
N HIS A 105 25.12 8.96 -24.48
CA HIS A 105 26.22 9.30 -23.58
C HIS A 105 26.59 8.11 -22.68
N GLN A 106 27.86 7.75 -22.65
CA GLN A 106 28.42 6.71 -21.77
C GLN A 106 29.89 7.03 -21.43
N TRP A 107 30.47 6.29 -20.51
CA TRP A 107 31.85 6.49 -20.05
C TRP A 107 32.73 5.30 -20.45
N ILE A 108 33.97 5.59 -20.84
CA ILE A 108 35.01 4.60 -21.10
C ILE A 108 36.27 4.93 -20.28
N PRO A 109 37.14 3.95 -20.01
CA PRO A 109 38.41 4.24 -19.37
C PRO A 109 39.26 5.22 -20.21
N ALA A 110 39.77 6.25 -19.55
CA ALA A 110 40.52 7.32 -20.19
C ALA A 110 41.82 6.82 -20.82
N GLY A 111 42.22 7.45 -21.94
CA GLY A 111 43.49 7.17 -22.60
C GLY A 111 43.61 5.76 -23.20
N GLY A 112 42.47 5.09 -23.47
CA GLY A 112 42.45 3.73 -24.01
C GLY A 112 42.81 2.65 -22.98
N ALA A 113 42.76 2.97 -21.69
CA ALA A 113 42.90 1.98 -20.63
C ALA A 113 41.80 0.90 -20.75
N GLY A 114 42.07 -0.31 -20.25
CA GLY A 114 41.08 -1.40 -20.31
C GLY A 114 40.74 -1.89 -21.72
N ALA A 115 41.40 -1.40 -22.78
CA ALA A 115 41.24 -1.95 -24.12
C ALA A 115 41.54 -3.46 -24.15
N ASP A 116 40.76 -4.18 -24.95
CA ASP A 116 40.83 -5.62 -25.12
C ASP A 116 40.59 -6.49 -23.86
N THR A 117 40.08 -5.91 -22.77
CA THR A 117 39.85 -6.65 -21.51
C THR A 117 38.49 -7.34 -21.43
N VAL A 118 37.50 -6.87 -22.18
CA VAL A 118 36.13 -7.40 -22.17
C VAL A 118 35.91 -8.30 -23.39
N PRO A 119 35.40 -9.54 -23.25
CA PRO A 119 35.03 -10.38 -24.37
C PRO A 119 33.85 -9.80 -25.16
N ASP A 120 33.92 -9.88 -26.49
CA ASP A 120 32.73 -9.66 -27.33
C ASP A 120 31.69 -10.77 -27.08
N ALA A 121 30.42 -10.40 -27.09
CA ALA A 121 29.32 -11.29 -26.75
C ALA A 121 29.04 -12.38 -27.81
N HIS A 122 29.46 -12.18 -29.06
CA HIS A 122 29.12 -13.05 -30.19
C HIS A 122 30.32 -13.45 -31.07
N ASP A 123 31.43 -12.73 -31.00
CA ASP A 123 32.63 -12.99 -31.78
C ASP A 123 33.83 -13.28 -30.86
N PRO A 124 34.26 -14.54 -30.70
CA PRO A 124 35.33 -14.90 -29.78
C PRO A 124 36.69 -14.29 -30.15
N SER A 125 36.84 -13.78 -31.38
CA SER A 125 38.06 -13.11 -31.84
C SER A 125 38.11 -11.62 -31.47
N LYS A 126 37.02 -11.05 -30.98
CA LYS A 126 36.91 -9.64 -30.63
C LYS A 126 36.94 -9.41 -29.11
N ARG A 127 37.45 -8.24 -28.76
CA ARG A 127 37.54 -7.72 -27.40
C ARG A 127 37.24 -6.23 -27.41
N HIS A 128 36.81 -5.71 -26.26
CA HIS A 128 36.38 -4.32 -26.07
C HIS A 128 36.96 -3.75 -24.78
N ALA A 129 36.86 -2.43 -24.63
CA ALA A 129 37.00 -1.79 -23.32
C ALA A 129 35.69 -1.94 -22.51
N PRO A 130 35.76 -1.95 -21.17
CA PRO A 130 34.56 -1.87 -20.35
C PRO A 130 33.93 -0.48 -20.46
N ILE A 131 32.66 -0.38 -20.08
CA ILE A 131 31.92 0.88 -20.05
C ILE A 131 31.29 1.10 -18.69
N MET A 132 30.97 2.35 -18.39
CA MET A 132 30.10 2.72 -17.28
C MET A 132 29.02 3.67 -17.79
N THR A 133 27.81 3.55 -17.28
CA THR A 133 26.77 4.55 -17.48
C THR A 133 27.00 5.74 -16.53
N THR A 134 26.34 6.87 -16.78
CA THR A 134 26.36 7.98 -15.82
C THR A 134 25.78 7.59 -14.46
N ALA A 135 24.82 6.65 -14.42
CA ALA A 135 24.27 6.13 -13.17
C ALA A 135 25.30 5.29 -12.40
N ASP A 136 26.12 4.50 -13.09
CA ASP A 136 27.22 3.75 -12.47
C ASP A 136 28.28 4.69 -11.89
N MET A 137 28.62 5.75 -12.63
CA MET A 137 29.56 6.76 -12.16
C MET A 137 29.09 7.42 -10.86
N ALA A 138 27.77 7.55 -10.63
CA ALA A 138 27.24 8.07 -9.38
C ALA A 138 27.61 7.19 -8.16
N MET A 139 27.79 5.88 -8.33
CA MET A 139 28.24 4.98 -7.24
C MET A 139 29.65 5.32 -6.75
N ARG A 140 30.47 5.96 -7.60
CA ARG A 140 31.81 6.45 -7.27
C ARG A 140 31.84 7.94 -6.94
N MET A 141 30.99 8.75 -7.57
CA MET A 141 31.09 10.21 -7.48
C MET A 141 30.23 10.82 -6.37
N ASP A 142 29.12 10.17 -5.99
CA ASP A 142 28.26 10.66 -4.92
C ASP A 142 28.93 10.40 -3.55
N PRO A 143 29.01 11.41 -2.66
CA PRO A 143 29.76 11.31 -1.41
C PRO A 143 29.15 10.37 -0.37
N ALA A 144 27.88 9.97 -0.52
CA ALA A 144 27.24 8.99 0.35
C ALA A 144 27.29 7.57 -0.24
N TYR A 145 27.26 7.41 -1.57
CA TYR A 145 27.47 6.11 -2.21
C TYR A 145 28.93 5.68 -2.24
N GLU A 146 29.87 6.60 -2.44
CA GLU A 146 31.28 6.27 -2.59
C GLU A 146 31.86 5.47 -1.41
N PRO A 147 31.59 5.83 -0.14
CA PRO A 147 32.07 5.04 1.00
C PRO A 147 31.47 3.63 1.06
N ILE A 148 30.21 3.47 0.64
CA ILE A 148 29.54 2.16 0.55
C ILE A 148 30.19 1.34 -0.55
N SER A 149 30.35 1.91 -1.73
CA SER A 149 31.01 1.30 -2.88
C SER A 149 32.44 0.88 -2.56
N ARG A 150 33.23 1.72 -1.86
CA ARG A 150 34.58 1.34 -1.42
C ARG A 150 34.58 0.23 -0.38
N ARG A 151 33.62 0.23 0.54
CA ARG A 151 33.49 -0.84 1.54
C ARG A 151 33.16 -2.17 0.87
N PHE A 152 32.21 -2.18 -0.07
CA PHE A 152 31.89 -3.36 -0.88
C PHE A 152 33.05 -3.79 -1.79
N HIS A 153 33.80 -2.84 -2.34
CA HIS A 153 35.02 -3.14 -3.09
C HIS A 153 36.06 -3.85 -2.23
N ALA A 154 36.31 -3.34 -1.02
CA ALA A 154 37.27 -3.91 -0.07
C ALA A 154 36.79 -5.20 0.60
N ASN A 155 35.47 -5.42 0.68
CA ASN A 155 34.85 -6.55 1.38
C ASN A 155 33.78 -7.22 0.47
N PRO A 156 34.20 -8.05 -0.51
CA PRO A 156 33.27 -8.65 -1.47
C PRO A 156 32.22 -9.57 -0.84
N ASP A 157 32.50 -10.15 0.32
CA ASP A 157 31.52 -10.98 1.04
C ASP A 157 30.38 -10.13 1.65
N GLU A 158 30.66 -8.91 2.14
CA GLU A 158 29.62 -7.97 2.58
C GLU A 158 28.74 -7.55 1.41
N PHE A 159 29.37 -7.25 0.26
CA PHE A 159 28.65 -6.91 -0.97
C PHE A 159 27.73 -8.05 -1.41
N LYS A 160 28.22 -9.29 -1.40
CA LYS A 160 27.45 -10.47 -1.77
C LYS A 160 26.22 -10.66 -0.88
N ASP A 161 26.36 -10.51 0.44
CA ASP A 161 25.23 -10.62 1.37
C ASP A 161 24.22 -9.48 1.17
N ALA A 162 24.70 -8.23 1.08
CA ALA A 162 23.85 -7.07 0.86
C ALA A 162 23.08 -7.18 -0.47
N PHE A 163 23.73 -7.60 -1.55
CA PHE A 163 23.07 -7.82 -2.84
C PHE A 163 22.05 -8.94 -2.77
N ALA A 164 22.37 -10.08 -2.15
CA ALA A 164 21.42 -11.18 -2.00
C ALA A 164 20.16 -10.77 -1.22
N ARG A 165 20.33 -10.04 -0.11
CA ARG A 165 19.22 -9.53 0.71
C ARG A 165 18.40 -8.47 -0.03
N ALA A 166 19.05 -7.51 -0.69
CA ALA A 166 18.38 -6.46 -1.45
C ALA A 166 17.66 -7.02 -2.68
N TRP A 167 18.23 -8.02 -3.37
CA TRP A 167 17.57 -8.73 -4.47
C TRP A 167 16.34 -9.49 -4.00
N PHE A 168 16.43 -10.20 -2.87
CA PHE A 168 15.28 -10.87 -2.27
C PHE A 168 14.18 -9.86 -1.93
N LYS A 169 14.51 -8.77 -1.23
CA LYS A 169 13.56 -7.69 -0.94
C LYS A 169 12.94 -7.11 -2.20
N MET A 170 13.74 -6.79 -3.23
CA MET A 170 13.26 -6.21 -4.49
C MET A 170 12.18 -7.08 -5.15
N THR A 171 12.37 -8.40 -5.11
CA THR A 171 11.52 -9.38 -5.79
C THR A 171 10.36 -9.90 -4.93
N HIS A 172 10.26 -9.47 -3.67
CA HIS A 172 9.25 -9.96 -2.72
C HIS A 172 8.55 -8.85 -1.91
N ARG A 173 8.96 -7.58 -2.03
CA ARG A 173 8.42 -6.44 -1.26
C ARG A 173 6.92 -6.19 -1.47
N ASP A 174 6.35 -6.70 -2.55
CA ASP A 174 4.92 -6.60 -2.90
C ASP A 174 4.13 -7.90 -2.64
N MET A 175 4.79 -8.91 -2.06
CA MET A 175 4.15 -10.18 -1.70
C MET A 175 3.44 -10.14 -0.34
N GLY A 176 3.45 -9.02 0.38
CA GLY A 176 2.86 -8.92 1.72
C GLY A 176 3.55 -9.79 2.78
N PRO A 177 2.85 -10.16 3.86
CA PRO A 177 3.41 -10.91 4.97
C PRO A 177 3.93 -12.29 4.56
N LYS A 178 4.99 -12.75 5.22
CA LYS A 178 5.69 -14.02 4.94
C LYS A 178 4.80 -15.26 4.95
N VAL A 179 3.68 -15.26 5.67
CA VAL A 179 2.68 -16.36 5.66
C VAL A 179 2.15 -16.67 4.25
N ARG A 180 2.26 -15.73 3.30
CA ARG A 180 1.87 -15.92 1.90
C ARG A 180 2.94 -16.63 1.06
N TYR A 181 4.16 -16.77 1.56
CA TYR A 181 5.27 -17.28 0.77
C TYR A 181 5.16 -18.80 0.68
N LEU A 182 5.38 -19.36 -0.50
CA LEU A 182 5.19 -20.79 -0.78
C LEU A 182 6.50 -21.42 -1.27
N GLY A 183 6.70 -22.69 -0.93
CA GLY A 183 7.80 -23.50 -1.45
C GLY A 183 8.95 -23.70 -0.46
N ALA A 184 9.87 -24.61 -0.82
CA ALA A 184 10.94 -25.07 0.07
C ALA A 184 12.15 -24.11 0.20
N LEU A 185 12.13 -22.99 -0.53
CA LEU A 185 13.23 -22.00 -0.56
C LEU A 185 12.87 -20.69 0.15
N VAL A 186 11.73 -20.65 0.85
CA VAL A 186 11.38 -19.50 1.69
C VAL A 186 12.41 -19.38 2.82
N PRO A 187 13.06 -18.22 3.00
CA PRO A 187 14.04 -18.05 4.07
C PRO A 187 13.40 -18.19 5.45
N ASP A 188 14.09 -18.85 6.38
CA ASP A 188 13.63 -18.98 7.77
C ASP A 188 13.67 -17.63 8.52
N GLU A 189 14.57 -16.73 8.15
CA GLU A 189 14.69 -15.38 8.73
C GLU A 189 13.43 -14.54 8.46
N ASP A 190 12.91 -13.89 9.50
CA ASP A 190 11.89 -12.84 9.35
C ASP A 190 12.59 -11.50 9.13
N LEU A 191 12.28 -10.85 8.02
CA LEU A 191 12.89 -9.57 7.66
C LEU A 191 11.95 -8.45 8.07
N ILE A 192 12.47 -7.40 8.69
CA ILE A 192 11.66 -6.30 9.24
C ILE A 192 10.72 -5.65 8.22
N TRP A 193 11.14 -5.56 6.95
CA TRP A 193 10.34 -4.97 5.87
C TRP A 193 9.11 -5.82 5.48
N GLN A 194 9.02 -7.07 5.95
CA GLN A 194 7.85 -7.95 5.77
C GLN A 194 6.73 -7.65 6.77
N ASP A 195 6.92 -6.66 7.65
CA ASP A 195 6.00 -6.29 8.72
C ASP A 195 5.58 -7.51 9.58
N PRO A 196 6.54 -8.31 10.11
CA PRO A 196 6.27 -9.61 10.70
C PRO A 196 5.32 -9.52 11.90
N VAL A 197 4.49 -10.54 12.09
CA VAL A 197 3.64 -10.70 13.28
C VAL A 197 4.00 -12.03 13.94
N PRO A 198 3.98 -12.12 15.28
CA PRO A 198 4.31 -13.37 15.97
C PRO A 198 3.28 -14.46 15.63
N ALA A 199 3.71 -15.72 15.65
CA ALA A 199 2.81 -16.86 15.51
C ALA A 199 1.88 -16.99 16.72
N VAL A 200 0.69 -17.59 16.52
CA VAL A 200 -0.21 -17.96 17.62
C VAL A 200 0.38 -19.16 18.36
N ASP A 201 0.55 -19.04 19.68
CA ASP A 201 1.10 -20.09 20.56
C ASP A 201 0.13 -20.52 21.69
N HIS A 202 -1.12 -20.05 21.63
CA HIS A 202 -2.17 -20.30 22.62
C HIS A 202 -3.47 -20.80 21.96
N ALA A 203 -4.41 -21.29 22.77
CA ALA A 203 -5.74 -21.62 22.26
C ALA A 203 -6.52 -20.34 21.91
N LEU A 204 -7.26 -20.37 20.81
CA LEU A 204 -8.11 -19.26 20.37
C LEU A 204 -9.45 -19.27 21.11
N ILE A 205 -10.09 -18.10 21.16
CA ILE A 205 -11.47 -17.95 21.62
C ILE A 205 -12.45 -18.66 20.68
N ASP A 206 -13.56 -19.15 21.22
CA ASP A 206 -14.69 -19.68 20.44
C ASP A 206 -15.84 -18.66 20.36
N ASP A 207 -16.97 -19.08 19.78
CA ASP A 207 -18.13 -18.20 19.58
C ASP A 207 -18.75 -17.72 20.91
N ASP A 208 -18.79 -18.58 21.94
CA ASP A 208 -19.32 -18.23 23.26
C ASP A 208 -18.43 -17.19 23.95
N ASP A 209 -17.12 -17.36 23.86
CA ASP A 209 -16.13 -16.38 24.33
C ASP A 209 -16.28 -15.05 23.59
N ALA A 210 -16.43 -15.08 22.26
CA ALA A 210 -16.61 -13.89 21.44
C ALA A 210 -17.88 -13.13 21.80
N ASP A 211 -19.01 -13.81 21.99
CA ASP A 211 -20.27 -13.19 22.41
C ASP A 211 -20.16 -12.58 23.82
N SER A 212 -19.49 -13.28 24.76
CA SER A 212 -19.23 -12.75 26.10
C SER A 212 -18.37 -11.48 26.06
N LEU A 213 -17.31 -11.49 25.25
CA LEU A 213 -16.43 -10.34 25.06
C LEU A 213 -17.15 -9.16 24.40
N LYS A 214 -17.97 -9.38 23.36
CA LYS A 214 -18.81 -8.33 22.76
C LYS A 214 -19.72 -7.69 23.81
N ALA A 215 -20.37 -8.50 24.65
CA ALA A 215 -21.24 -7.98 25.72
C ALA A 215 -20.45 -7.14 26.75
N LYS A 216 -19.26 -7.58 27.17
CA LYS A 216 -18.39 -6.81 28.06
C LYS A 216 -17.92 -5.49 27.42
N ILE A 217 -17.55 -5.52 26.14
CA ILE A 217 -17.14 -4.32 25.40
C ILE A 217 -18.28 -3.31 25.35
N LEU A 218 -19.51 -3.73 25.02
CA LEU A 218 -20.67 -2.84 24.99
C LEU A 218 -21.03 -2.29 26.38
N ALA A 219 -20.81 -3.07 27.43
CA ALA A 219 -21.02 -2.65 28.82
C ALA A 219 -19.93 -1.69 29.35
N SER A 220 -18.81 -1.53 28.65
CA SER A 220 -17.68 -0.68 29.09
C SER A 220 -17.95 0.82 29.01
N GLY A 221 -19.01 1.23 28.31
CA GLY A 221 -19.33 2.64 28.06
C GLY A 221 -18.59 3.25 26.88
N LEU A 222 -17.90 2.44 26.06
CA LEU A 222 -17.47 2.84 24.72
C LEU A 222 -18.69 2.98 23.80
N SER A 223 -18.75 4.06 23.04
CA SER A 223 -19.84 4.30 22.09
C SER A 223 -19.70 3.47 20.81
N VAL A 224 -20.78 3.32 20.06
CA VAL A 224 -20.77 2.72 18.71
C VAL A 224 -19.73 3.41 17.82
N SER A 225 -19.72 4.74 17.78
CA SER A 225 -18.78 5.52 16.97
C SER A 225 -17.33 5.22 17.36
N GLU A 226 -17.01 5.16 18.66
CA GLU A 226 -15.65 4.87 19.13
C GLU A 226 -15.17 3.47 18.73
N LEU A 227 -16.03 2.46 18.91
CA LEU A 227 -15.71 1.06 18.57
C LEU A 227 -15.50 0.88 17.07
N VAL A 228 -16.40 1.43 16.25
CA VAL A 228 -16.32 1.36 14.79
C VAL A 228 -15.12 2.16 14.27
N SER A 229 -14.87 3.35 14.82
CA SER A 229 -13.73 4.19 14.40
C SER A 229 -12.39 3.52 14.71
N ALA A 230 -12.22 2.89 15.89
CA ALA A 230 -10.98 2.21 16.25
C ALA A 230 -10.72 0.97 15.39
N ALA A 231 -11.76 0.16 15.13
CA ALA A 231 -11.64 -0.99 14.25
C ALA A 231 -11.34 -0.58 12.80
N TRP A 232 -11.98 0.47 12.30
CA TRP A 232 -11.70 1.04 10.97
C TRP A 232 -10.28 1.60 10.88
N ALA A 233 -9.83 2.36 11.87
CA ALA A 233 -8.47 2.89 11.95
C ALA A 233 -7.42 1.77 11.89
N SER A 234 -7.69 0.64 12.53
CA SER A 234 -6.81 -0.52 12.50
C SER A 234 -6.83 -1.25 11.15
N ALA A 235 -8.00 -1.62 10.64
CA ALA A 235 -8.13 -2.46 9.45
C ALA A 235 -7.88 -1.72 8.14
N SER A 236 -8.28 -0.45 8.05
CA SER A 236 -8.24 0.29 6.78
C SER A 236 -6.82 0.61 6.31
N THR A 237 -5.79 0.48 7.16
CA THR A 237 -4.39 0.64 6.71
C THR A 237 -3.99 -0.34 5.61
N PHE A 238 -4.76 -1.42 5.43
CA PHE A 238 -4.57 -2.37 4.36
C PHE A 238 -4.53 -1.71 2.97
N ARG A 239 -3.65 -2.23 2.10
CA ARG A 239 -3.72 -1.97 0.66
C ARG A 239 -3.42 -3.22 -0.16
N GLY A 240 -4.28 -3.52 -1.12
CA GLY A 240 -4.19 -4.68 -2.00
C GLY A 240 -3.06 -4.62 -3.03
N SER A 241 -2.41 -3.47 -3.19
CA SER A 241 -1.33 -3.24 -4.16
C SER A 241 -0.04 -3.97 -3.80
N ASP A 242 0.33 -4.01 -2.52
CA ASP A 242 1.52 -4.69 -1.99
C ASP A 242 1.21 -5.53 -0.74
N LEU A 243 -0.09 -5.63 -0.40
CA LEU A 243 -0.63 -6.49 0.65
C LEU A 243 -0.17 -6.14 2.06
N ARG A 244 0.32 -4.91 2.28
CA ARG A 244 0.69 -4.36 3.58
C ARG A 244 -0.50 -3.78 4.35
N GLY A 245 -0.30 -3.55 5.65
CA GLY A 245 -1.31 -3.00 6.56
C GLY A 245 -2.37 -4.02 6.98
N GLY A 246 -3.48 -3.52 7.52
CA GLY A 246 -4.57 -4.33 8.08
C GLY A 246 -4.51 -4.42 9.61
N ALA A 247 -5.51 -5.09 10.19
CA ALA A 247 -5.69 -5.14 11.64
C ALA A 247 -4.75 -6.13 12.37
N ASN A 248 -4.18 -7.10 11.64
CA ASN A 248 -3.27 -8.07 12.25
C ASN A 248 -1.98 -7.38 12.72
N GLY A 249 -1.47 -7.75 13.90
CA GLY A 249 -0.35 -7.09 14.57
C GLY A 249 -0.76 -6.01 15.57
N ALA A 250 -2.03 -5.57 15.58
CA ALA A 250 -2.52 -4.45 16.40
C ALA A 250 -1.60 -3.21 16.33
N ARG A 251 -1.02 -2.94 15.15
CA ARG A 251 -0.06 -1.84 14.97
C ARG A 251 -0.66 -0.46 15.16
N VAL A 252 -1.99 -0.37 15.18
CA VAL A 252 -2.74 0.85 15.55
C VAL A 252 -2.35 1.36 16.95
N ARG A 253 -1.87 0.48 17.85
CA ARG A 253 -1.38 0.85 19.20
C ARG A 253 0.10 1.28 19.25
N LEU A 254 0.83 1.10 18.15
CA LEU A 254 2.27 1.31 18.05
C LEU A 254 2.59 2.60 17.28
N ALA A 255 3.83 3.08 17.42
CA ALA A 255 4.31 4.13 16.54
C ALA A 255 4.51 3.59 15.11
N PRO A 256 4.15 4.35 14.07
CA PRO A 256 3.63 5.72 14.12
C PRO A 256 2.08 5.80 14.18
N GLN A 257 1.37 4.69 13.99
CA GLN A 257 -0.09 4.71 13.75
C GLN A 257 -0.90 5.32 14.90
N LYS A 258 -0.46 5.12 16.15
CA LYS A 258 -1.13 5.66 17.33
C LYS A 258 -1.14 7.19 17.37
N ASP A 259 -0.22 7.84 16.65
CA ASP A 259 -0.03 9.29 16.64
C ASP A 259 -0.56 9.96 15.36
N TRP A 260 -1.09 9.19 14.40
CA TRP A 260 -1.66 9.76 13.17
C TRP A 260 -2.92 10.58 13.49
N GLU A 261 -3.00 11.78 12.90
CA GLU A 261 -4.13 12.70 13.10
C GLU A 261 -5.47 12.04 12.78
N VAL A 262 -5.54 11.35 11.64
CA VAL A 262 -6.75 10.64 11.18
C VAL A 262 -7.25 9.60 12.19
N ASN A 263 -6.36 9.08 13.04
CA ASN A 263 -6.69 8.08 14.05
C ASN A 263 -7.15 8.69 15.39
N GLN A 264 -7.16 10.01 15.53
CA GLN A 264 -7.62 10.72 16.72
C GLN A 264 -6.95 10.19 18.01
N PRO A 265 -5.64 10.48 18.21
CA PRO A 265 -4.80 9.78 19.19
C PRO A 265 -5.38 9.69 20.61
N ASP A 266 -6.00 10.75 21.12
CA ASP A 266 -6.61 10.76 22.46
C ASP A 266 -7.82 9.81 22.57
N GLN A 267 -8.70 9.83 21.56
CA GLN A 267 -9.85 8.93 21.49
C GLN A 267 -9.38 7.48 21.33
N LEU A 268 -8.42 7.25 20.43
CA LEU A 268 -7.86 5.92 20.20
C LEU A 268 -7.20 5.37 21.47
N ALA A 269 -6.40 6.16 22.18
CA ALA A 269 -5.75 5.76 23.42
C ALA A 269 -6.77 5.35 24.50
N ARG A 270 -7.89 6.09 24.62
CA ARG A 270 -9.00 5.72 25.53
C ARG A 270 -9.61 4.37 25.16
N VAL A 271 -9.91 4.15 23.87
CA VAL A 271 -10.51 2.90 23.39
C VAL A 271 -9.55 1.74 23.64
N LEU A 272 -8.30 1.85 23.20
CA LEU A 272 -7.29 0.81 23.37
C LEU A 272 -7.04 0.49 24.84
N GLY A 273 -6.90 1.50 25.71
CA GLY A 273 -6.72 1.26 27.15
C GLY A 273 -7.89 0.51 27.79
N THR A 274 -9.12 0.76 27.33
CA THR A 274 -10.32 0.04 27.79
C THR A 274 -10.31 -1.41 27.29
N LEU A 275 -10.01 -1.63 26.00
CA LEU A 275 -9.92 -2.97 25.42
C LEU A 275 -8.78 -3.80 26.02
N GLU A 276 -7.63 -3.19 26.32
CA GLU A 276 -6.53 -3.85 27.04
C GLU A 276 -6.93 -4.27 28.46
N GLY A 277 -7.77 -3.47 29.14
CA GLY A 277 -8.33 -3.84 30.44
C GLY A 277 -9.18 -5.11 30.34
N ILE A 278 -10.08 -5.17 29.37
CA ILE A 278 -10.93 -6.33 29.08
C ILE A 278 -10.07 -7.54 28.68
N GLN A 279 -9.05 -7.33 27.86
CA GLN A 279 -8.09 -8.37 27.45
C GLN A 279 -7.42 -9.01 28.65
N LYS A 280 -6.86 -8.19 29.56
CA LYS A 280 -6.15 -8.66 30.76
C LYS A 280 -7.09 -9.45 31.68
N GLU A 281 -8.32 -8.99 31.85
CA GLU A 281 -9.33 -9.70 32.63
C GLU A 281 -9.67 -11.07 32.01
N PHE A 282 -9.94 -11.11 30.71
CA PHE A 282 -10.26 -12.36 30.01
C PHE A 282 -9.07 -13.33 30.05
N ASN A 283 -7.88 -12.91 29.61
CA ASN A 283 -6.69 -13.76 29.57
C ASN A 283 -6.25 -14.25 30.98
N GLY A 284 -6.53 -13.47 32.03
CA GLY A 284 -6.23 -13.86 33.41
C GLY A 284 -7.24 -14.84 34.03
N SER A 285 -8.44 -14.96 33.45
CA SER A 285 -9.52 -15.81 33.98
C SER A 285 -9.88 -16.98 33.06
N ALA A 286 -9.46 -16.94 31.79
CA ALA A 286 -9.74 -17.97 30.80
C ALA A 286 -9.11 -19.32 31.18
N ALA A 287 -9.90 -20.38 31.06
CA ALA A 287 -9.44 -21.74 31.28
C ALA A 287 -8.84 -22.34 29.99
N GLY A 288 -8.03 -23.39 30.13
CA GLY A 288 -7.54 -24.17 28.98
C GLY A 288 -6.46 -23.46 28.16
N GLY A 289 -5.78 -22.44 28.71
CA GLY A 289 -4.74 -21.70 27.99
C GLY A 289 -5.27 -20.86 26.84
N LYS A 290 -6.58 -20.56 26.85
CA LYS A 290 -7.19 -19.62 25.90
C LYS A 290 -6.74 -18.20 26.19
N GLN A 291 -6.43 -17.47 25.13
CA GLN A 291 -6.16 -16.04 25.19
C GLN A 291 -6.77 -15.35 23.97
N VAL A 292 -7.00 -14.05 24.09
CA VAL A 292 -7.38 -13.17 22.99
C VAL A 292 -6.32 -12.07 22.84
N SER A 293 -5.93 -11.79 21.59
CA SER A 293 -5.02 -10.69 21.25
C SER A 293 -5.76 -9.35 21.27
N LEU A 294 -5.01 -8.25 21.38
CA LEU A 294 -5.58 -6.92 21.27
C LEU A 294 -6.03 -6.68 19.82
N ALA A 295 -5.31 -7.21 18.84
CA ALA A 295 -5.68 -7.17 17.43
C ALA A 295 -7.08 -7.73 17.18
N ASP A 296 -7.38 -8.88 17.77
CA ASP A 296 -8.72 -9.48 17.67
C ASP A 296 -9.75 -8.70 18.47
N LEU A 297 -9.42 -8.17 19.67
CA LEU A 297 -10.37 -7.38 20.46
C LEU A 297 -10.75 -6.04 19.81
N VAL A 298 -9.84 -5.39 19.11
CA VAL A 298 -10.15 -4.16 18.36
C VAL A 298 -11.17 -4.45 17.27
N VAL A 299 -10.96 -5.54 16.50
CA VAL A 299 -11.90 -5.97 15.45
C VAL A 299 -13.23 -6.43 16.05
N LEU A 300 -13.19 -7.23 17.12
CA LEU A 300 -14.38 -7.73 17.81
C LEU A 300 -15.21 -6.59 18.41
N GLY A 301 -14.54 -5.57 18.96
CA GLY A 301 -15.20 -4.35 19.44
C GLY A 301 -15.92 -3.61 18.32
N GLY A 302 -15.29 -3.47 17.16
CA GLY A 302 -15.94 -2.94 15.96
C GLY A 302 -17.16 -3.75 15.52
N CYS A 303 -17.05 -5.09 15.53
CA CYS A 303 -18.17 -5.99 15.26
C CYS A 303 -19.33 -5.74 16.25
N ALA A 304 -19.04 -5.68 17.55
CA ALA A 304 -20.04 -5.36 18.57
C ALA A 304 -20.71 -4.00 18.35
N GLY A 305 -19.93 -2.99 17.95
CA GLY A 305 -20.43 -1.65 17.61
C GLY A 305 -21.40 -1.67 16.43
N VAL A 306 -21.07 -2.39 15.35
CA VAL A 306 -21.94 -2.53 14.18
C VAL A 306 -23.21 -3.33 14.50
N GLU A 307 -23.10 -4.43 15.23
CA GLU A 307 -24.27 -5.20 15.71
C GLU A 307 -25.20 -4.34 16.57
N GLN A 308 -24.62 -3.55 17.48
CA GLN A 308 -25.39 -2.63 18.32
C GLN A 308 -26.06 -1.53 17.49
N ALA A 309 -25.39 -1.00 16.47
CA ALA A 309 -25.97 0.01 15.58
C ALA A 309 -27.13 -0.55 14.75
N ALA A 310 -27.03 -1.79 14.27
CA ALA A 310 -28.13 -2.48 13.61
C ALA A 310 -29.33 -2.64 14.56
N ARG A 311 -29.08 -3.07 15.81
CA ARG A 311 -30.12 -3.17 16.85
C ARG A 311 -30.79 -1.83 17.15
N ASN A 312 -30.03 -0.74 17.23
CA ASN A 312 -30.56 0.61 17.40
C ASN A 312 -31.51 1.01 16.26
N ALA A 313 -31.26 0.50 15.04
CA ALA A 313 -32.11 0.70 13.87
C ALA A 313 -33.30 -0.27 13.77
N GLY A 314 -33.45 -1.21 14.73
CA GLY A 314 -34.51 -2.22 14.72
C GLY A 314 -34.20 -3.45 13.86
N HIS A 315 -32.93 -3.68 13.53
CA HIS A 315 -32.47 -4.84 12.77
C HIS A 315 -31.65 -5.79 13.66
N GLU A 316 -31.94 -7.09 13.57
CA GLU A 316 -31.07 -8.12 14.11
C GLU A 316 -30.00 -8.46 13.05
N ALA A 317 -28.74 -8.27 13.38
CA ALA A 317 -27.61 -8.60 12.54
C ALA A 317 -26.48 -9.19 13.39
N THR A 318 -25.80 -10.20 12.84
CA THR A 318 -24.58 -10.77 13.40
C THR A 318 -23.44 -10.44 12.45
N VAL A 319 -22.36 -9.87 12.97
CA VAL A 319 -21.18 -9.55 12.18
C VAL A 319 -20.21 -10.72 12.28
N PRO A 320 -19.87 -11.40 11.16
CA PRO A 320 -18.92 -12.50 11.19
C PRO A 320 -17.56 -12.05 11.76
N PHE A 321 -17.02 -12.88 12.64
CA PHE A 321 -15.73 -12.66 13.28
C PHE A 321 -14.91 -13.95 13.21
N SER A 322 -13.60 -13.82 13.01
CA SER A 322 -12.67 -14.94 13.01
C SER A 322 -11.45 -14.55 13.85
N PRO A 323 -11.16 -15.25 14.97
CA PRO A 323 -9.98 -15.00 15.78
C PRO A 323 -8.71 -15.50 15.08
N GLY A 324 -7.55 -15.22 15.64
CA GLY A 324 -6.24 -15.68 15.18
C GLY A 324 -5.28 -14.55 14.81
N ARG A 325 -5.67 -13.27 14.96
CA ARG A 325 -4.72 -12.16 14.85
C ARG A 325 -3.79 -12.17 16.06
N THR A 326 -2.59 -11.67 15.89
CA THR A 326 -1.58 -11.57 16.97
C THR A 326 -1.10 -10.13 17.13
N ASP A 327 -0.40 -9.87 18.23
CA ASP A 327 0.05 -8.55 18.62
C ASP A 327 1.55 -8.40 18.31
N ALA A 328 1.91 -7.62 17.29
CA ALA A 328 3.30 -7.33 16.93
C ALA A 328 3.95 -6.40 17.96
N SER A 329 5.28 -6.43 18.11
CA SER A 329 6.02 -5.49 18.95
C SER A 329 6.48 -4.23 18.19
N GLN A 330 6.97 -3.23 18.93
CA GLN A 330 7.55 -2.03 18.31
C GLN A 330 8.84 -2.37 17.55
N GLU A 331 9.64 -3.31 18.06
CA GLU A 331 10.87 -3.79 17.43
C GLU A 331 10.59 -4.56 16.12
N GLN A 332 9.39 -5.12 15.98
CA GLN A 332 8.89 -5.75 14.75
C GLN A 332 8.22 -4.74 13.80
N THR A 333 8.36 -3.43 14.03
CA THR A 333 7.70 -2.38 13.26
C THR A 333 8.71 -1.31 12.83
N ASP A 334 9.01 -1.27 11.53
CA ASP A 334 9.79 -0.17 10.94
C ASP A 334 8.92 1.06 10.76
N GLU A 335 9.06 2.04 11.66
CA GLU A 335 8.24 3.26 11.67
C GLU A 335 8.32 4.04 10.35
N HIS A 336 9.51 4.11 9.74
CA HIS A 336 9.69 4.82 8.47
C HIS A 336 8.96 4.09 7.33
N SER A 337 9.02 2.76 7.32
CA SER A 337 8.27 1.94 6.35
C SER A 337 6.75 2.06 6.52
N PHE A 338 6.25 2.30 7.75
CA PHE A 338 4.82 2.49 8.01
C PHE A 338 4.29 3.88 7.64
N ALA A 339 5.15 4.90 7.51
CA ALA A 339 4.73 6.26 7.18
C ALA A 339 3.93 6.34 5.87
N VAL A 340 4.26 5.50 4.87
CA VAL A 340 3.54 5.46 3.57
C VAL A 340 2.14 4.83 3.66
N LEU A 341 1.76 4.29 4.82
CA LEU A 341 0.43 3.76 5.10
C LEU A 341 -0.46 4.78 5.83
N GLU A 342 0.08 5.94 6.23
CA GLU A 342 -0.72 7.03 6.79
C GLU A 342 -1.73 7.52 5.73
N PRO A 343 -3.05 7.46 6.00
CA PRO A 343 -4.04 7.95 5.06
C PRO A 343 -3.94 9.47 4.88
N ALA A 344 -3.48 9.90 3.71
CA ALA A 344 -3.56 11.31 3.28
C ALA A 344 -5.03 11.75 3.10
N ALA A 345 -5.87 10.83 2.65
CA ALA A 345 -7.30 10.99 2.50
C ALA A 345 -8.01 9.72 2.99
N ASP A 346 -9.07 9.88 3.78
CA ASP A 346 -9.97 8.79 4.16
C ASP A 346 -11.41 9.25 4.08
N ALA A 347 -11.97 9.13 2.88
CA ALA A 347 -13.35 9.44 2.55
C ALA A 347 -14.38 8.72 3.44
N PHE A 348 -14.06 7.53 3.95
CA PHE A 348 -14.94 6.77 4.84
C PHE A 348 -15.07 7.42 6.23
N ARG A 349 -14.10 8.25 6.63
CA ARG A 349 -14.15 9.10 7.84
C ARG A 349 -14.25 10.60 7.52
N ASN A 350 -14.61 10.96 6.29
CA ASN A 350 -14.68 12.34 5.76
C ASN A 350 -13.42 13.17 6.10
N TYR A 351 -12.25 12.56 5.95
CA TYR A 351 -10.98 13.16 6.31
C TYR A 351 -10.12 13.45 5.08
N LEU A 352 -9.56 14.66 5.06
CA LEU A 352 -8.53 15.09 4.13
C LEU A 352 -7.47 15.83 4.92
N LYS A 353 -6.22 15.35 4.89
CA LYS A 353 -5.13 15.90 5.71
C LYS A 353 -4.77 17.34 5.32
N GLU A 354 -4.83 17.63 4.03
CA GLU A 354 -4.57 18.95 3.43
C GLU A 354 -5.26 19.04 2.07
N SER A 355 -5.22 20.21 1.42
CA SER A 355 -5.73 20.35 0.06
C SER A 355 -4.82 19.67 -0.96
N TYR A 356 -5.40 18.91 -1.89
CA TYR A 356 -4.68 18.23 -2.96
C TYR A 356 -5.11 18.74 -4.34
N ALA A 357 -4.26 18.51 -5.35
CA ALA A 357 -4.60 18.81 -6.75
C ALA A 357 -5.62 17.83 -7.35
N VAL A 358 -5.79 16.67 -6.72
CA VAL A 358 -6.74 15.60 -7.09
C VAL A 358 -7.99 15.78 -6.25
N SER A 359 -9.18 15.57 -6.82
CA SER A 359 -10.42 15.78 -6.08
C SER A 359 -10.62 14.73 -4.99
N ALA A 360 -11.38 15.08 -3.94
CA ALA A 360 -11.59 14.18 -2.81
C ALA A 360 -12.35 12.90 -3.22
N GLU A 361 -13.25 12.96 -4.22
CA GLU A 361 -13.93 11.79 -4.76
C GLU A 361 -13.03 10.87 -5.59
N GLU A 362 -12.00 11.41 -6.28
CA GLU A 362 -10.99 10.60 -6.96
C GLU A 362 -10.09 9.88 -5.94
N LEU A 363 -9.72 10.58 -4.86
CA LEU A 363 -9.00 9.98 -3.73
C LEU A 363 -9.84 8.91 -3.00
N MET A 364 -11.17 9.10 -2.89
CA MET A 364 -12.08 8.07 -2.37
C MET A 364 -12.03 6.81 -3.23
N VAL A 365 -12.13 6.93 -4.56
CA VAL A 365 -12.08 5.77 -5.46
C VAL A 365 -10.71 5.09 -5.41
N ASN A 366 -9.63 5.87 -5.35
CA ASN A 366 -8.29 5.33 -5.14
C ASN A 366 -8.21 4.52 -3.83
N ARG A 367 -8.73 5.07 -2.73
CA ARG A 367 -8.75 4.39 -1.43
C ARG A 367 -9.59 3.11 -1.46
N ALA A 368 -10.76 3.14 -2.09
CA ALA A 368 -11.62 1.98 -2.26
C ALA A 368 -10.92 0.87 -3.07
N GLN A 369 -10.18 1.24 -4.13
CA GLN A 369 -9.39 0.30 -4.91
C GLN A 369 -8.29 -0.37 -4.07
N LEU A 370 -7.57 0.39 -3.23
CA LEU A 370 -6.59 -0.18 -2.30
C LEU A 370 -7.24 -1.13 -1.30
N LEU A 371 -8.47 -0.85 -0.85
CA LEU A 371 -9.24 -1.75 0.01
C LEU A 371 -9.93 -2.89 -0.76
N THR A 372 -9.66 -3.05 -2.06
CA THR A 372 -10.25 -4.07 -2.95
C THR A 372 -11.78 -4.00 -3.03
N LEU A 373 -12.36 -2.83 -2.73
CA LEU A 373 -13.79 -2.62 -2.71
C LEU A 373 -14.32 -2.38 -4.13
N THR A 374 -15.47 -2.97 -4.39
CA THR A 374 -16.32 -2.64 -5.55
C THR A 374 -17.08 -1.34 -5.28
N ALA A 375 -17.60 -0.69 -6.33
CA ALA A 375 -18.42 0.51 -6.15
C ALA A 375 -19.63 0.28 -5.22
N PRO A 376 -20.41 -0.82 -5.30
CA PRO A 376 -21.50 -1.09 -4.35
C PRO A 376 -21.06 -1.24 -2.88
N GLU A 377 -19.91 -1.89 -2.64
CA GLU A 377 -19.34 -2.04 -1.29
C GLU A 377 -18.87 -0.69 -0.74
N MET A 378 -18.19 0.11 -1.57
CA MET A 378 -17.78 1.47 -1.23
C MET A 378 -19.00 2.34 -0.90
N THR A 379 -20.06 2.30 -1.72
CA THR A 379 -21.30 3.04 -1.48
C THR A 379 -21.91 2.66 -0.13
N ALA A 380 -22.10 1.35 0.14
CA ALA A 380 -22.66 0.88 1.40
C ALA A 380 -21.82 1.35 2.60
N LEU A 381 -20.49 1.20 2.52
CA LEU A 381 -19.57 1.61 3.58
C LEU A 381 -19.62 3.12 3.84
N VAL A 382 -19.55 3.98 2.83
CA VAL A 382 -19.61 5.44 3.04
C VAL A 382 -20.93 5.82 3.72
N GLY A 383 -22.06 5.36 3.19
CA GLY A 383 -23.37 5.70 3.77
C GLY A 383 -23.53 5.22 5.21
N GLY A 384 -23.06 4.01 5.52
CA GLY A 384 -23.10 3.47 6.88
C GLY A 384 -22.15 4.20 7.83
N MET A 385 -20.90 4.41 7.44
CA MET A 385 -19.90 5.10 8.27
C MET A 385 -20.37 6.51 8.66
N ARG A 386 -21.04 7.23 7.74
CA ARG A 386 -21.65 8.54 8.05
C ARG A 386 -22.67 8.46 9.17
N VAL A 387 -23.67 7.57 9.07
CA VAL A 387 -24.73 7.47 10.09
C VAL A 387 -24.23 6.85 11.41
N LEU A 388 -23.11 6.13 11.38
CA LEU A 388 -22.43 5.65 12.59
C LEU A 388 -21.64 6.76 13.32
N GLY A 389 -21.49 7.93 12.71
CA GLY A 389 -20.83 9.09 13.31
C GLY A 389 -19.32 8.90 13.47
N THR A 390 -18.67 8.26 12.50
CA THR A 390 -17.23 7.92 12.56
C THR A 390 -16.32 8.95 11.89
N ASN A 391 -16.86 10.13 11.56
CA ASN A 391 -16.06 11.18 10.93
C ASN A 391 -14.97 11.70 11.87
N VAL A 392 -13.79 12.00 11.33
CA VAL A 392 -12.69 12.58 12.11
C VAL A 392 -13.12 13.91 12.73
N GLY A 393 -12.72 14.15 13.98
CA GLY A 393 -13.02 15.36 14.74
C GLY A 393 -14.49 15.50 15.14
N GLY A 394 -15.31 14.46 14.96
CA GLY A 394 -16.76 14.54 15.18
C GLY A 394 -17.49 15.43 14.16
N SER A 395 -16.92 15.61 12.96
CA SER A 395 -17.53 16.40 11.89
C SER A 395 -18.93 15.88 11.52
N THR A 396 -19.88 16.80 11.36
CA THR A 396 -21.26 16.48 10.95
C THR A 396 -21.45 16.46 9.43
N GLN A 397 -20.40 16.75 8.65
CA GLN A 397 -20.48 16.73 7.19
C GLN A 397 -20.82 15.33 6.68
N GLY A 398 -21.89 15.23 5.88
CA GLY A 398 -22.37 13.96 5.36
C GLY A 398 -23.20 13.14 6.35
N VAL A 399 -23.33 13.54 7.61
CA VAL A 399 -24.11 12.82 8.64
C VAL A 399 -25.59 13.18 8.48
N PHE A 400 -26.20 12.70 7.38
CA PHE A 400 -27.59 12.99 7.03
C PHE A 400 -28.56 12.09 7.81
N THR A 401 -28.58 12.22 9.14
CA THR A 401 -29.48 11.50 10.03
C THR A 401 -29.63 12.23 11.37
N ASP A 402 -30.81 12.12 11.99
CA ASP A 402 -31.07 12.60 13.35
C ASP A 402 -30.85 11.51 14.42
N ARG A 403 -30.41 10.32 14.02
CA ARG A 403 -30.26 9.14 14.89
C ARG A 403 -28.87 8.49 14.77
N ALA A 404 -27.84 9.33 14.77
CA ALA A 404 -26.44 8.91 14.68
C ALA A 404 -26.11 7.78 15.68
N GLY A 405 -25.33 6.80 15.22
CA GLY A 405 -25.07 5.54 15.95
C GLY A 405 -26.12 4.44 15.71
N SER A 406 -27.08 4.67 14.81
CA SER A 406 -27.99 3.64 14.28
C SER A 406 -27.64 3.35 12.82
N LEU A 407 -27.50 2.07 12.46
CA LEU A 407 -27.12 1.68 11.10
C LEU A 407 -28.35 1.67 10.17
N THR A 408 -28.53 2.76 9.43
CA THR A 408 -29.73 3.04 8.65
C THR A 408 -29.36 3.56 7.27
N ASN A 409 -30.27 3.45 6.30
CA ASN A 409 -30.07 4.01 4.96
C ASN A 409 -30.36 5.52 4.88
N ASP A 410 -30.41 6.23 6.02
CA ASP A 410 -30.80 7.64 6.10
C ASP A 410 -29.88 8.53 5.24
N PHE A 411 -28.59 8.20 5.15
CA PHE A 411 -27.65 8.91 4.27
C PHE A 411 -28.19 9.03 2.84
N PHE A 412 -28.63 7.91 2.26
CA PHE A 412 -29.12 7.88 0.88
C PHE A 412 -30.50 8.51 0.74
N VAL A 413 -31.41 8.22 1.69
CA VAL A 413 -32.77 8.78 1.68
C VAL A 413 -32.71 10.31 1.69
N ASN A 414 -31.88 10.89 2.56
CA ASN A 414 -31.75 12.34 2.70
C ASN A 414 -30.93 12.99 1.58
N LEU A 415 -29.90 12.32 1.07
CA LEU A 415 -29.11 12.80 -0.07
C LEU A 415 -29.97 12.91 -1.35
N LEU A 416 -30.87 11.94 -1.56
CA LEU A 416 -31.70 11.85 -2.76
C LEU A 416 -33.02 12.64 -2.65
N ASP A 417 -33.30 13.22 -1.49
CA ASP A 417 -34.48 14.06 -1.26
C ASP A 417 -34.40 15.35 -2.11
N MET A 418 -35.24 15.41 -3.15
CA MET A 418 -35.36 16.59 -4.01
C MET A 418 -35.96 17.81 -3.30
N GLY A 419 -36.53 17.64 -2.11
CA GLY A 419 -36.90 18.72 -1.20
C GLY A 419 -35.69 19.48 -0.64
N THR A 420 -34.48 18.93 -0.75
CA THR A 420 -33.22 19.60 -0.41
C THR A 420 -32.58 20.19 -1.67
N THR A 421 -32.02 21.39 -1.57
CA THR A 421 -31.20 22.02 -2.61
C THR A 421 -29.79 22.26 -2.09
N TRP A 422 -28.80 21.95 -2.91
CA TRP A 422 -27.39 22.02 -2.54
C TRP A 422 -26.69 23.20 -3.22
N ALA A 423 -25.85 23.91 -2.47
CA ALA A 423 -24.99 24.96 -2.97
C ALA A 423 -23.60 24.88 -2.32
N ALA A 424 -22.55 25.13 -3.11
CA ALA A 424 -21.20 25.23 -2.58
C ALA A 424 -21.07 26.45 -1.66
N THR A 425 -20.28 26.34 -0.61
CA THR A 425 -20.01 27.44 0.33
C THR A 425 -18.89 28.36 -0.16
N SER A 426 -18.06 27.89 -1.10
CA SER A 426 -16.97 28.63 -1.74
C SER A 426 -16.84 28.27 -3.22
N ASP A 427 -16.00 29.03 -3.94
CA ASP A 427 -15.65 28.75 -5.34
C ASP A 427 -14.83 27.46 -5.50
N ASP A 428 -14.18 26.98 -4.43
CA ASP A 428 -13.41 25.74 -4.42
C ASP A 428 -14.31 24.50 -4.52
N GLN A 429 -15.60 24.63 -4.15
CA GLN A 429 -16.60 23.55 -4.18
C GLN A 429 -16.16 22.29 -3.44
N ASP A 430 -15.53 22.45 -2.28
CA ASP A 430 -15.16 21.35 -1.40
C ASP A 430 -16.21 21.08 -0.32
N GLU A 431 -16.94 22.12 0.09
CA GLU A 431 -17.99 22.08 1.09
C GLU A 431 -19.31 22.65 0.55
N PHE A 432 -20.42 22.11 1.04
CA PHE A 432 -21.74 22.40 0.52
C PHE A 432 -22.78 22.47 1.63
N GLU A 433 -23.75 23.36 1.46
CA GLU A 433 -24.95 23.44 2.29
C GLU A 433 -26.16 22.85 1.57
N GLY A 434 -26.84 21.92 2.23
CA GLY A 434 -28.13 21.39 1.85
C GLY A 434 -29.24 22.14 2.59
N ARG A 435 -30.04 22.92 1.87
CA ARG A 435 -31.13 23.71 2.43
C ARG A 435 -32.49 23.19 1.97
N ASP A 436 -33.51 23.32 2.81
CA ASP A 436 -34.89 23.09 2.38
C ASP A 436 -35.22 23.98 1.18
N ARG A 437 -35.77 23.38 0.12
CA ARG A 437 -36.02 24.06 -1.15
C ARG A 437 -37.11 25.14 -1.04
N ALA A 438 -38.06 24.99 -0.12
CA ALA A 438 -39.17 25.92 0.05
C ALA A 438 -38.86 27.03 1.06
N THR A 439 -38.22 26.69 2.18
CA THR A 439 -37.98 27.64 3.29
C THR A 439 -36.58 28.25 3.29
N GLY A 440 -35.60 27.59 2.67
CA GLY A 440 -34.19 27.96 2.74
C GLY A 440 -33.49 27.59 4.06
N GLU A 441 -34.19 26.88 4.96
CA GLU A 441 -33.63 26.42 6.23
C GLU A 441 -32.46 25.45 5.99
N LEU A 442 -31.36 25.62 6.73
CA LEU A 442 -30.22 24.72 6.65
C LEU A 442 -30.59 23.36 7.25
N LYS A 443 -30.50 22.30 6.44
CA LYS A 443 -30.74 20.93 6.88
C LYS A 443 -29.42 20.20 7.12
N TRP A 444 -28.50 20.28 6.16
CA TRP A 444 -27.30 19.46 6.13
C TRP A 444 -26.08 20.23 5.61
N THR A 445 -24.90 19.75 5.96
CA THR A 445 -23.64 20.12 5.29
C THR A 445 -22.96 18.85 4.78
N GLY A 446 -22.22 18.94 3.69
CA GLY A 446 -21.51 17.79 3.12
C GLY A 446 -20.29 18.23 2.32
N THR A 447 -19.41 17.27 2.05
CA THR A 447 -18.24 17.44 1.18
C THR A 447 -18.51 16.88 -0.21
N ARG A 448 -17.53 17.01 -1.10
CA ARG A 448 -17.53 16.33 -2.40
C ARG A 448 -17.72 14.82 -2.29
N VAL A 449 -17.10 14.20 -1.28
CA VAL A 449 -17.21 12.76 -1.02
C VAL A 449 -18.63 12.35 -0.69
N ASP A 450 -19.40 13.21 -0.04
CA ASP A 450 -20.80 12.95 0.29
C ASP A 450 -21.70 13.13 -0.94
N LEU A 451 -21.50 14.23 -1.66
CA LEU A 451 -22.37 14.66 -2.75
C LEU A 451 -22.14 13.93 -4.08
N ILE A 452 -20.98 13.30 -4.27
CA ILE A 452 -20.70 12.55 -5.49
C ILE A 452 -21.70 11.41 -5.70
N PHE A 453 -22.23 10.83 -4.62
CA PHE A 453 -23.28 9.81 -4.65
C PHE A 453 -24.65 10.35 -5.11
N GLY A 454 -24.84 11.66 -5.14
CA GLY A 454 -26.03 12.31 -5.71
C GLY A 454 -25.82 12.82 -7.14
N SER A 455 -24.58 12.81 -7.64
CA SER A 455 -24.14 13.51 -8.85
C SER A 455 -23.62 12.56 -9.94
N ASN A 456 -22.62 11.72 -9.63
CA ASN A 456 -22.12 10.74 -10.58
C ASN A 456 -23.23 9.75 -10.93
N SER A 457 -23.49 9.54 -12.23
CA SER A 457 -24.65 8.75 -12.68
C SER A 457 -24.64 7.30 -12.20
N GLU A 458 -23.47 6.67 -12.09
CA GLU A 458 -23.36 5.29 -11.62
C GLU A 458 -23.49 5.20 -10.10
N LEU A 459 -22.77 6.06 -9.36
CA LEU A 459 -22.87 6.09 -7.90
C LEU A 459 -24.26 6.50 -7.43
N ARG A 460 -24.94 7.39 -8.18
CA ARG A 460 -26.33 7.75 -7.93
C ARG A 460 -27.27 6.57 -8.13
N ALA A 461 -27.10 5.77 -9.18
CA ALA A 461 -27.90 4.57 -9.35
C ALA A 461 -27.74 3.58 -8.18
N LEU A 462 -26.52 3.46 -7.62
CA LEU A 462 -26.27 2.66 -6.42
C LEU A 462 -26.90 3.29 -5.16
N ALA A 463 -26.82 4.61 -5.01
CA ALA A 463 -27.48 5.34 -3.92
C ALA A 463 -29.00 5.16 -3.97
N GLU A 464 -29.61 5.18 -5.16
CA GLU A 464 -31.05 4.98 -5.35
C GLU A 464 -31.50 3.58 -4.92
N VAL A 465 -30.68 2.55 -5.16
CA VAL A 465 -30.92 1.19 -4.63
C VAL A 465 -31.01 1.23 -3.11
N TYR A 466 -30.04 1.82 -2.41
CA TYR A 466 -30.06 1.87 -0.94
C TYR A 466 -31.07 2.88 -0.38
N GLY A 467 -31.46 3.90 -1.14
CA GLY A 467 -32.45 4.91 -0.75
C GLY A 467 -33.92 4.48 -0.90
N CYS A 468 -34.20 3.32 -1.48
CA CYS A 468 -35.55 2.79 -1.58
C CYS A 468 -36.13 2.38 -0.22
N ALA A 469 -37.46 2.49 -0.08
CA ALA A 469 -38.17 2.25 1.18
C ALA A 469 -38.07 0.79 1.67
N ASP A 470 -37.81 -0.17 0.77
CA ASP A 470 -37.65 -1.59 1.05
C ASP A 470 -36.18 -2.02 1.25
N SER A 471 -35.23 -1.09 1.15
CA SER A 471 -33.80 -1.40 1.15
C SER A 471 -33.13 -1.40 2.52
N GLY A 472 -33.83 -1.08 3.62
CA GLY A 472 -33.23 -1.00 4.95
C GLY A 472 -32.48 -2.28 5.37
N ALA A 473 -33.12 -3.45 5.23
CA ALA A 473 -32.49 -4.73 5.55
C ALA A 473 -31.34 -5.08 4.57
N LYS A 474 -31.50 -4.78 3.28
CA LYS A 474 -30.46 -4.99 2.27
C LYS A 474 -29.22 -4.14 2.59
N PHE A 475 -29.42 -2.87 2.92
CA PHE A 475 -28.35 -1.94 3.28
C PHE A 475 -27.57 -2.44 4.50
N VAL A 476 -28.25 -2.86 5.57
CA VAL A 476 -27.58 -3.42 6.76
C VAL A 476 -26.74 -4.65 6.40
N ASN A 477 -27.29 -5.58 5.63
CA ASN A 477 -26.58 -6.80 5.24
C ASN A 477 -25.36 -6.49 4.35
N ASP A 478 -25.51 -5.60 3.37
CA ASP A 478 -24.42 -5.23 2.45
C ASP A 478 -23.33 -4.42 3.18
N PHE A 479 -23.72 -3.56 4.14
CA PHE A 479 -22.77 -2.87 5.03
C PHE A 479 -21.99 -3.87 5.89
N VAL A 480 -22.68 -4.83 6.53
CA VAL A 480 -22.02 -5.87 7.36
C VAL A 480 -21.08 -6.72 6.52
N ALA A 481 -21.47 -7.09 5.30
CA ALA A 481 -20.61 -7.85 4.38
C ALA A 481 -19.35 -7.06 4.00
N ALA A 482 -19.49 -5.80 3.61
CA ALA A 482 -18.37 -4.94 3.25
C ALA A 482 -17.46 -4.63 4.46
N TRP A 483 -18.04 -4.40 5.64
CA TRP A 483 -17.31 -4.25 6.90
C TRP A 483 -16.47 -5.49 7.21
N THR A 484 -17.09 -6.67 7.17
CA THR A 484 -16.45 -7.96 7.43
C THR A 484 -15.30 -8.22 6.46
N LYS A 485 -15.49 -7.89 5.17
CA LYS A 485 -14.44 -7.95 4.16
C LYS A 485 -13.24 -7.12 4.58
N VAL A 486 -13.42 -5.84 4.91
CA VAL A 486 -12.32 -4.94 5.32
C VAL A 486 -11.63 -5.45 6.58
N MET A 487 -12.37 -5.93 7.58
CA MET A 487 -11.78 -6.48 8.81
C MET A 487 -10.89 -7.70 8.54
N ASN A 488 -11.17 -8.47 7.49
CA ASN A 488 -10.42 -9.67 7.11
C ASN A 488 -9.39 -9.44 5.99
N LEU A 489 -9.25 -8.22 5.47
CA LEU A 489 -8.11 -7.89 4.61
C LEU A 489 -6.81 -8.05 5.43
N GLY A 490 -5.88 -8.84 4.91
CA GLY A 490 -4.65 -9.23 5.60
C GLY A 490 -4.72 -10.54 6.41
N ARG A 491 -5.87 -11.23 6.45
CA ARG A 491 -6.03 -12.56 7.09
C ARG A 491 -5.61 -13.73 6.18
N TYR A 492 -4.35 -13.71 5.78
CA TYR A 492 -3.77 -14.74 4.92
C TYR A 492 -3.57 -16.09 5.62
N ASP A 493 -3.61 -16.10 6.94
CA ASP A 493 -3.60 -17.31 7.77
C ASP A 493 -4.88 -18.16 7.60
N LEU A 494 -5.95 -17.57 7.06
CA LEU A 494 -7.22 -18.26 6.78
C LEU A 494 -7.42 -18.61 5.29
N ALA A 495 -6.46 -18.26 4.42
CA ALA A 495 -6.61 -18.26 2.96
C ALA A 495 -6.33 -19.61 2.30
#